data_AF-A0A3M0XUR9-F1
#
_entry.id   AF-A0A3M0XUR9-F1
#
_cell.length_a   1.000
_cell.length_b   1.000
_cell.length_c   1.000
_cell.angle_alpha   90.00
_cell.angle_beta   90.00
_cell.angle_gamma   90.00
#
_symmetry.space_group_name_H-M   'P 1'
#
loop_
_entity.id
_entity.type
_entity.pdbx_description
1 polymer ?
#
loop_
_entity_poly.entity_id
_entity_poly.type
_entity_poly.pdbx_seq_one_letter_code
_entity_poly.pdbx_strand_id
1 'polypeptide(L)'
;RIPRDGAPERPIVLRGPRTGAAILDGGGHDTLIDATDRAYVWFERLHWRRARILLQAAGARDLVIRRNVFEVANVNLAAAIEARGHGHGDDDDTGNVRRTAARGLYITDNDFIGPNTWPRRFRRKSDAERIFGVAIAGAGHVIAYNRMRDLGDGINNGRGGLLSATDIHNNDIANATDDCIEADHTTTNVRVYRNRLTNCFAGISVQPARGGPVYIFRNRILNSQYAPFKLHNDTAGVLLFHNTSIKAGIPFDIRPGHETVNDVLSRNNIFIGTTAPALRSTGRMIRTDFDNDGYAWPGGLFAVWNGVRYAAPPLSSDPDVPYGRRGIVVLDPATTFAAGTPLPDDPGRAHDPARNAPLLAPDAPAVDRGVVMPNFDAPDPDAPVRGAGPDLGCCELGVPLPFVGPRPQGPGA
;
A
#
# COMPACT_ATOMS: atom_id res chain seq x y z
N ARG A 1 16.07 -21.26 15.55
CA ARG A 1 17.14 -20.62 14.75
C ARG A 1 17.50 -21.50 13.57
N ILE A 2 17.69 -20.92 12.38
CA ILE A 2 18.19 -21.62 11.19
C ILE A 2 19.73 -21.66 11.23
N PRO A 3 20.38 -22.83 11.19
CA PRO A 3 21.80 -22.93 11.52
C PRO A 3 22.75 -22.64 10.34
N ARG A 4 22.29 -22.72 9.08
CA ARG A 4 23.12 -22.62 7.88
C ARG A 4 22.35 -22.03 6.70
N ASP A 5 23.09 -21.61 5.68
CA ASP A 5 22.54 -21.12 4.42
C ASP A 5 22.26 -22.26 3.45
N GLY A 6 21.33 -22.03 2.52
CA GLY A 6 21.23 -22.79 1.28
C GLY A 6 22.15 -22.23 0.19
N ALA A 7 21.86 -22.58 -1.06
CA ALA A 7 22.45 -21.99 -2.26
C ALA A 7 21.34 -21.77 -3.32
N PRO A 8 21.55 -20.93 -4.36
CA PRO A 8 20.54 -20.66 -5.38
C PRO A 8 19.88 -21.92 -5.97
N GLU A 9 20.69 -22.92 -6.31
CA GLU A 9 20.21 -24.20 -6.88
C GLU A 9 19.87 -25.26 -5.82
N ARG A 10 20.17 -24.99 -4.55
CA ARG A 10 20.03 -25.94 -3.43
C ARG A 10 19.54 -25.21 -2.17
N PRO A 11 18.32 -24.65 -2.19
CA PRO A 11 17.77 -23.96 -1.03
C PRO A 11 17.50 -24.94 0.11
N ILE A 12 17.49 -24.43 1.34
CA ILE A 12 16.98 -25.16 2.49
C ILE A 12 15.46 -24.93 2.55
N VAL A 13 14.67 -25.99 2.46
CA VAL A 13 13.21 -25.87 2.40
C VAL A 13 12.58 -26.43 3.68
N LEU A 14 11.87 -25.58 4.42
CA LEU A 14 10.99 -25.95 5.51
C LEU A 14 9.55 -25.87 4.99
N ARG A 15 8.91 -27.03 4.84
CA ARG A 15 7.65 -27.15 4.12
C ARG A 15 6.66 -28.03 4.86
N GLY A 16 5.46 -27.51 5.09
CA GLY A 16 4.33 -28.27 5.59
C GLY A 16 3.68 -29.17 4.53
N PRO A 17 2.78 -30.07 4.97
CA PRO A 17 2.12 -31.03 4.10
C PRO A 17 1.22 -30.33 3.06
N ARG A 18 0.83 -31.06 2.01
CA ARG A 18 -0.14 -30.56 1.00
C ARG A 18 -1.55 -30.45 1.57
N THR A 19 -1.89 -31.35 2.48
CA THR A 19 -3.19 -31.43 3.16
C THR A 19 -2.98 -31.43 4.67
N GLY A 20 -3.86 -30.76 5.41
CA GLY A 20 -3.67 -30.54 6.85
C GLY A 20 -2.76 -29.33 7.15
N ALA A 21 -2.35 -29.20 8.40
CA ALA A 21 -1.53 -28.07 8.85
C ALA A 21 -0.29 -28.56 9.62
N ALA A 22 0.88 -28.01 9.30
CA ALA A 22 2.05 -28.06 10.17
C ALA A 22 2.11 -26.76 10.97
N ILE A 23 1.80 -26.86 12.27
CA ILE A 23 1.71 -25.71 13.17
C ILE A 23 3.05 -25.54 13.91
N LEU A 24 3.67 -24.38 13.73
CA LEU A 24 4.78 -23.89 14.53
C LEU A 24 4.19 -22.98 15.61
N ASP A 25 4.26 -23.42 16.86
CA ASP A 25 3.75 -22.71 18.02
C ASP A 25 4.91 -22.19 18.87
N GLY A 26 5.01 -20.87 18.98
CA GLY A 26 6.10 -20.21 19.70
C GLY A 26 5.93 -20.21 21.21
N GLY A 27 4.83 -20.71 21.77
CA GLY A 27 4.64 -20.80 23.22
C GLY A 27 4.61 -19.46 23.98
N GLY A 28 4.54 -18.33 23.29
CA GLY A 28 4.67 -16.98 23.86
C GLY A 28 6.12 -16.46 23.91
N HIS A 29 7.07 -17.15 23.28
CA HIS A 29 8.44 -16.66 23.15
C HIS A 29 8.53 -15.40 22.30
N ASP A 30 9.67 -14.72 22.42
CA ASP A 30 9.92 -13.48 21.70
C ASP A 30 9.99 -13.69 20.18
N THR A 31 10.76 -14.67 19.73
CA THR A 31 10.95 -15.01 18.32
C THR A 31 10.71 -16.50 18.11
N LEU A 32 9.90 -16.87 17.10
CA LEU A 32 9.58 -18.27 16.79
C LEU A 32 10.64 -18.92 15.89
N ILE A 33 10.92 -18.36 14.71
CA ILE A 33 12.10 -18.71 13.91
C ILE A 33 12.98 -17.49 13.69
N ASP A 34 14.24 -17.67 14.06
CA ASP A 34 15.32 -16.75 13.76
C ASP A 34 16.10 -17.23 12.51
N ALA A 35 15.99 -16.46 11.44
CA ALA A 35 16.69 -16.58 10.17
C ALA A 35 17.58 -15.36 9.89
N THR A 36 18.03 -14.67 10.95
CA THR A 36 18.95 -13.53 10.86
C THR A 36 20.22 -13.90 10.09
N ASP A 37 20.62 -13.05 9.14
CA ASP A 37 21.79 -13.21 8.28
C ASP A 37 21.84 -14.58 7.57
N ARG A 38 20.68 -15.14 7.21
CA ARG A 38 20.58 -16.40 6.45
C ARG A 38 20.26 -16.17 4.99
N ALA A 39 20.74 -17.06 4.13
CA ALA A 39 20.48 -17.02 2.69
C ALA A 39 19.82 -18.30 2.16
N TYR A 40 18.99 -18.15 1.12
CA TYR A 40 18.40 -19.26 0.35
C TYR A 40 17.61 -20.26 1.21
N VAL A 41 16.74 -19.74 2.08
CA VAL A 41 15.84 -20.55 2.93
C VAL A 41 14.40 -20.32 2.52
N TRP A 42 13.65 -21.40 2.33
CA TRP A 42 12.27 -21.38 1.88
C TRP A 42 11.34 -21.86 2.99
N PHE A 43 10.29 -21.10 3.23
CA PHE A 43 9.24 -21.40 4.21
C PHE A 43 7.90 -21.54 3.49
N GLU A 44 7.32 -22.74 3.53
CA GLU A 44 6.15 -23.07 2.72
C GLU A 44 5.06 -23.85 3.46
N ARG A 45 3.80 -23.44 3.33
CA ARG A 45 2.66 -24.21 3.88
C ARG A 45 2.76 -24.50 5.38
N LEU A 46 3.31 -23.55 6.12
CA LEU A 46 3.42 -23.61 7.57
C LEU A 46 2.38 -22.67 8.19
N HIS A 47 1.88 -23.04 9.37
CA HIS A 47 1.04 -22.19 10.20
C HIS A 47 1.85 -21.71 11.40
N TRP A 48 2.03 -20.40 11.54
CA TRP A 48 2.89 -19.73 12.50
C TRP A 48 2.06 -18.99 13.53
N ARG A 49 2.29 -19.22 14.83
CA ARG A 49 1.53 -18.52 15.88
C ARG A 49 2.27 -18.42 17.20
N ARG A 50 1.73 -17.58 18.10
CA ARG A 50 2.14 -17.47 19.51
C ARG A 50 3.61 -17.14 19.73
N ALA A 51 4.13 -16.14 19.02
CA ALA A 51 5.34 -15.42 19.41
C ALA A 51 5.17 -13.93 19.09
N ARG A 52 5.99 -13.06 19.68
CA ARG A 52 5.97 -11.63 19.33
C ARG A 52 6.43 -11.41 17.88
N ILE A 53 7.52 -12.06 17.47
CA ILE A 53 8.02 -12.10 16.10
C ILE A 53 7.93 -13.54 15.59
N LEU A 54 7.16 -13.81 14.53
CA LEU A 54 7.03 -15.18 14.00
C LEU A 54 8.26 -15.58 13.17
N LEU A 55 8.76 -14.68 12.32
CA LEU A 55 10.00 -14.84 11.56
C LEU A 55 10.87 -13.60 11.71
N GLN A 56 12.03 -13.75 12.36
CA GLN A 56 13.10 -12.75 12.38
C GLN A 56 14.03 -13.00 11.19
N ALA A 57 14.21 -12.00 10.34
CA ALA A 57 14.89 -12.08 9.05
C ALA A 57 15.77 -10.85 8.78
N ALA A 58 16.19 -10.13 9.82
CA ALA A 58 17.22 -9.10 9.73
C ALA A 58 18.45 -9.63 8.96
N GLY A 59 18.93 -8.87 7.97
CA GLY A 59 20.09 -9.26 7.14
C GLY A 59 19.90 -10.48 6.24
N ALA A 60 18.71 -11.08 6.21
CA ALA A 60 18.45 -12.26 5.40
C ALA A 60 18.45 -11.95 3.90
N ARG A 61 18.83 -12.95 3.09
CA ARG A 61 18.95 -12.81 1.64
C ARG A 61 18.24 -13.93 0.90
N ASP A 62 17.57 -13.60 -0.20
CA ASP A 62 17.03 -14.61 -1.13
C ASP A 62 16.11 -15.65 -0.45
N LEU A 63 15.30 -15.19 0.52
CA LEU A 63 14.31 -16.07 1.17
C LEU A 63 13.04 -16.15 0.33
N VAL A 64 12.42 -17.33 0.33
CA VAL A 64 11.07 -17.53 -0.22
C VAL A 64 10.14 -17.82 0.93
N ILE A 65 9.14 -16.97 1.14
CA ILE A 65 8.14 -17.12 2.20
C ILE A 65 6.79 -17.17 1.51
N ARG A 66 6.26 -18.38 1.30
CA ARG A 66 5.05 -18.54 0.51
C ARG A 66 4.02 -19.52 1.05
N ARG A 67 2.74 -19.22 0.81
CA ARG A 67 1.63 -20.11 1.17
C ARG A 67 1.58 -20.46 2.66
N ASN A 68 2.02 -19.54 3.51
CA ASN A 68 1.95 -19.69 4.96
C ASN A 68 0.70 -19.01 5.53
N VAL A 69 0.33 -19.39 6.74
CA VAL A 69 -0.64 -18.67 7.57
C VAL A 69 0.09 -18.13 8.80
N PHE A 70 0.00 -16.83 9.05
CA PHE A 70 0.60 -16.16 10.20
C PHE A 70 -0.49 -15.59 11.11
N GLU A 71 -0.58 -16.10 12.34
CA GLU A 71 -1.42 -15.53 13.41
C GLU A 71 -0.56 -14.61 14.29
N VAL A 72 -0.65 -13.30 14.06
CA VAL A 72 0.15 -12.29 14.76
C VAL A 72 -0.38 -12.09 16.17
N ALA A 73 0.51 -12.11 17.15
CA ALA A 73 0.13 -12.00 18.56
C ALA A 73 -0.39 -10.60 18.92
N ASN A 74 -1.34 -10.54 19.85
CA ASN A 74 -1.82 -9.30 20.45
C ASN A 74 -0.87 -8.82 21.55
N VAL A 75 0.32 -8.40 21.14
CA VAL A 75 1.34 -7.82 22.00
C VAL A 75 1.99 -6.65 21.27
N ASN A 76 2.47 -5.65 22.02
CA ASN A 76 3.12 -4.48 21.44
C ASN A 76 4.36 -4.89 20.62
N LEU A 77 4.57 -4.23 19.47
CA LEU A 77 5.68 -4.50 18.53
C LEU A 77 5.73 -5.95 18.07
N ALA A 78 4.57 -6.52 17.77
CA ALA A 78 4.45 -7.84 17.14
C ALA A 78 4.57 -7.74 15.62
N ALA A 79 5.20 -8.74 15.00
CA ALA A 79 5.28 -8.85 13.55
C ALA A 79 5.20 -10.31 13.10
N ALA A 80 4.53 -10.60 11.98
CA ALA A 80 4.69 -11.92 11.36
C ALA A 80 6.10 -12.08 10.79
N ILE A 81 6.58 -11.07 10.07
CA ILE A 81 7.93 -11.05 9.52
C ILE A 81 8.59 -9.75 9.95
N GLU A 82 9.71 -9.83 10.66
CA GLU A 82 10.59 -8.70 10.99
C GLU A 82 11.87 -8.85 10.20
N ALA A 83 12.08 -7.98 9.22
CA ALA A 83 13.25 -7.95 8.34
C ALA A 83 13.94 -6.58 8.36
N ARG A 84 13.55 -5.69 9.28
CA ARG A 84 14.32 -4.48 9.61
C ARG A 84 15.49 -4.92 10.48
N GLY A 85 16.70 -4.43 10.20
CA GLY A 85 17.93 -4.80 10.93
C GLY A 85 17.84 -4.62 12.46
N HIS A 86 18.75 -5.24 13.21
CA HIS A 86 18.82 -5.09 14.68
C HIS A 86 19.01 -3.63 15.09
N GLY A 87 18.08 -3.04 15.84
CA GLY A 87 18.17 -1.64 16.31
C GLY A 87 17.21 -0.68 15.63
N HIS A 88 16.38 -1.15 14.69
CA HIS A 88 15.22 -0.40 14.21
C HIS A 88 14.09 -0.44 15.25
N GLY A 89 14.27 0.26 16.37
CA GLY A 89 13.13 0.82 17.07
C GLY A 89 12.62 2.04 16.30
N ASP A 90 11.34 2.36 16.40
CA ASP A 90 10.75 3.57 15.79
C ASP A 90 11.44 4.89 16.21
N ASP A 91 12.35 4.84 17.19
CA ASP A 91 12.95 6.00 17.86
C ASP A 91 14.45 6.25 17.53
N ASP A 92 15.13 5.42 16.71
CA ASP A 92 16.59 5.51 16.58
C ASP A 92 17.09 6.06 15.23
N ASP A 93 17.17 7.39 15.14
CA ASP A 93 17.78 8.14 14.02
C ASP A 93 19.32 8.19 14.11
N THR A 94 19.95 7.48 15.06
CA THR A 94 21.36 7.73 15.45
C THR A 94 22.43 7.23 14.48
N GLY A 95 22.06 6.70 13.31
CA GLY A 95 23.03 6.38 12.24
C GLY A 95 24.08 5.31 12.58
N ASN A 96 24.06 4.72 13.78
CA ASN A 96 25.13 3.89 14.32
C ASN A 96 24.80 2.39 14.37
N VAL A 97 23.65 1.99 13.83
CA VAL A 97 23.28 0.58 13.72
C VAL A 97 24.05 -0.06 12.57
N ARG A 98 24.78 -1.15 12.83
CA ARG A 98 25.35 -2.03 11.80
C ARG A 98 24.21 -2.55 10.91
N ARG A 99 24.04 -1.95 9.74
CA ARG A 99 22.95 -2.20 8.79
C ARG A 99 23.14 -3.53 8.06
N THR A 100 22.77 -4.66 8.66
CA THR A 100 22.50 -5.86 7.86
C THR A 100 21.08 -5.75 7.30
N ALA A 101 20.95 -5.02 6.19
CA ALA A 101 19.67 -4.86 5.51
C ALA A 101 19.32 -6.15 4.76
N ALA A 102 18.07 -6.60 4.88
CA ALA A 102 17.59 -7.75 4.13
C ALA A 102 17.61 -7.48 2.62
N ARG A 103 17.74 -8.52 1.80
CA ARG A 103 17.70 -8.39 0.33
C ARG A 103 16.97 -9.55 -0.33
N GLY A 104 16.27 -9.30 -1.43
CA GLY A 104 15.76 -10.40 -2.26
C GLY A 104 14.69 -11.28 -1.58
N LEU A 105 13.90 -10.72 -0.65
CA LEU A 105 12.83 -11.51 -0.01
C LEU A 105 11.63 -11.63 -0.95
N TYR A 106 11.20 -12.86 -1.23
CA TYR A 106 10.02 -13.18 -2.03
C TYR A 106 8.89 -13.65 -1.11
N ILE A 107 8.00 -12.72 -0.72
CA ILE A 107 6.91 -12.94 0.25
C ILE A 107 5.59 -12.99 -0.52
N THR A 108 5.07 -14.20 -0.77
CA THR A 108 3.91 -14.36 -1.65
C THR A 108 2.89 -15.40 -1.23
N ASP A 109 1.62 -15.20 -1.59
CA ASP A 109 0.55 -16.17 -1.36
C ASP A 109 0.32 -16.51 0.13
N ASN A 110 0.68 -15.65 1.07
CA ASN A 110 0.47 -15.88 2.50
C ASN A 110 -0.83 -15.25 3.01
N ASP A 111 -1.38 -15.79 4.10
CA ASP A 111 -2.48 -15.19 4.89
C ASP A 111 -1.89 -14.66 6.21
N PHE A 112 -2.04 -13.36 6.47
CA PHE A 112 -1.61 -12.69 7.70
C PHE A 112 -2.85 -12.24 8.47
N ILE A 113 -2.94 -12.68 9.72
CA ILE A 113 -4.11 -12.49 10.57
C ILE A 113 -3.63 -11.80 11.84
N GLY A 114 -3.97 -10.53 11.98
CA GLY A 114 -3.74 -9.79 13.21
C GLY A 114 -4.94 -9.86 14.17
N PRO A 115 -4.79 -9.28 15.37
CA PRO A 115 -5.79 -9.31 16.43
C PRO A 115 -6.67 -8.05 16.48
N ASN A 116 -6.43 -7.07 15.60
CA ASN A 116 -7.13 -5.79 15.64
C ASN A 116 -8.56 -5.91 15.12
N THR A 117 -9.36 -4.86 15.32
CA THR A 117 -10.72 -4.80 14.81
C THR A 117 -10.98 -3.45 14.14
N TRP A 118 -11.84 -3.45 13.12
CA TRP A 118 -12.30 -2.23 12.46
C TRP A 118 -13.77 -1.93 12.81
N PRO A 119 -14.16 -0.65 13.03
CA PRO A 119 -13.29 0.53 13.11
C PRO A 119 -12.38 0.50 14.33
N ARG A 120 -11.36 1.37 14.36
CA ARG A 120 -10.43 1.53 15.50
C ARG A 120 -11.21 1.60 16.84
N ARG A 121 -11.07 0.58 17.70
CA ARG A 121 -11.64 0.53 19.05
C ARG A 121 -10.52 0.49 20.10
N PHE A 122 -9.68 1.52 20.15
CA PHE A 122 -8.51 1.50 21.05
C PHE A 122 -8.57 2.62 22.09
N ARG A 123 -8.17 2.27 23.31
CA ARG A 123 -8.10 3.19 24.46
C ARG A 123 -6.89 4.11 24.38
N ARG A 124 -5.82 3.68 23.69
CA ARG A 124 -4.61 4.44 23.36
C ARG A 124 -4.19 4.13 21.93
N LYS A 125 -3.67 5.15 21.24
CA LYS A 125 -3.21 5.08 19.86
C LYS A 125 -2.12 4.00 19.66
N SER A 126 -1.18 3.89 20.60
CA SER A 126 -0.03 2.97 20.54
C SER A 126 -0.36 1.48 20.56
N ASP A 127 -1.51 1.09 21.12
CA ASP A 127 -1.75 -0.31 21.52
C ASP A 127 -2.11 -1.22 20.33
N ALA A 128 -2.41 -0.64 19.16
CA ALA A 128 -2.83 -1.38 17.96
C ALA A 128 -2.09 -0.98 16.67
N GLU A 129 -1.46 0.19 16.61
CA GLU A 129 -0.68 0.62 15.45
C GLU A 129 0.61 -0.20 15.28
N ARG A 130 1.15 -0.76 16.38
CA ARG A 130 2.45 -1.46 16.38
C ARG A 130 2.33 -2.98 16.25
N ILE A 131 1.44 -3.43 15.36
CA ILE A 131 1.24 -4.85 15.03
C ILE A 131 1.33 -4.98 13.51
N PHE A 132 2.37 -5.67 13.02
CA PHE A 132 2.73 -5.63 11.61
C PHE A 132 2.54 -6.98 10.93
N GLY A 133 2.06 -6.98 9.69
CA GLY A 133 2.17 -8.15 8.83
C GLY A 133 3.62 -8.37 8.45
N VAL A 134 4.14 -7.45 7.63
CA VAL A 134 5.54 -7.48 7.18
C VAL A 134 6.23 -6.19 7.57
N ALA A 135 7.18 -6.27 8.49
CA ALA A 135 8.11 -5.22 8.84
C ALA A 135 9.40 -5.43 8.03
N ILE A 136 9.78 -4.52 7.12
CA ILE A 136 10.84 -4.79 6.14
C ILE A 136 11.60 -3.55 5.70
N ALA A 137 12.93 -3.66 5.65
CA ALA A 137 13.83 -2.69 5.05
C ALA A 137 14.86 -3.37 4.15
N GLY A 138 15.51 -2.61 3.28
CA GLY A 138 16.55 -3.12 2.38
C GLY A 138 16.13 -3.07 0.92
N ALA A 139 16.52 -4.07 0.12
CA ALA A 139 16.42 -3.94 -1.34
C ALA A 139 16.04 -5.23 -2.07
N GLY A 140 15.36 -5.09 -3.20
CA GLY A 140 15.10 -6.23 -4.10
C GLY A 140 13.96 -7.13 -3.64
N HIS A 141 13.05 -6.64 -2.80
CA HIS A 141 11.96 -7.45 -2.28
C HIS A 141 10.78 -7.52 -3.25
N VAL A 142 10.02 -8.60 -3.16
CA VAL A 142 8.70 -8.71 -3.78
C VAL A 142 7.74 -9.18 -2.71
N ILE A 143 6.73 -8.36 -2.42
CA ILE A 143 5.66 -8.64 -1.46
C ILE A 143 4.37 -8.64 -2.26
N ALA A 144 3.91 -9.84 -2.62
CA ALA A 144 2.84 -9.95 -3.61
C ALA A 144 1.84 -11.05 -3.36
N TYR A 145 0.58 -10.85 -3.77
CA TYR A 145 -0.47 -11.87 -3.66
C TYR A 145 -0.69 -12.35 -2.21
N ASN A 146 -0.46 -11.50 -1.22
CA ASN A 146 -0.76 -11.84 0.17
C ASN A 146 -2.15 -11.33 0.56
N ARG A 147 -2.81 -12.03 1.49
CA ARG A 147 -3.98 -11.52 2.19
C ARG A 147 -3.56 -11.09 3.58
N MET A 148 -3.85 -9.86 3.97
CA MET A 148 -3.47 -9.30 5.26
C MET A 148 -4.71 -8.67 5.90
N ARG A 149 -5.02 -9.04 7.14
CA ARG A 149 -6.20 -8.52 7.83
C ARG A 149 -5.95 -8.26 9.30
N ASP A 150 -6.64 -7.26 9.82
CA ASP A 150 -6.76 -7.02 11.26
C ASP A 150 -5.41 -6.68 11.92
N LEU A 151 -4.57 -5.92 11.21
CA LEU A 151 -3.23 -5.50 11.63
C LEU A 151 -3.21 -4.00 11.98
N GLY A 152 -2.12 -3.53 12.59
CA GLY A 152 -1.77 -2.11 12.63
C GLY A 152 -1.44 -1.67 11.22
N ASP A 153 -0.26 -2.10 10.75
CA ASP A 153 0.11 -2.00 9.34
C ASP A 153 0.13 -3.36 8.66
N GLY A 154 -0.31 -3.40 7.40
CA GLY A 154 -0.11 -4.57 6.55
C GLY A 154 1.38 -4.76 6.25
N ILE A 155 2.01 -3.71 5.72
CA ILE A 155 3.43 -3.66 5.39
C ILE A 155 4.00 -2.39 6.01
N ASN A 156 5.07 -2.52 6.77
CA ASN A 156 5.74 -1.44 7.51
C ASN A 156 7.23 -1.41 7.12
N ASN A 157 7.75 -0.28 6.64
CA ASN A 157 9.20 -0.08 6.54
C ASN A 157 9.76 0.63 7.77
N GLY A 158 8.96 1.48 8.42
CA GLY A 158 9.32 2.15 9.67
C GLY A 158 10.47 3.14 9.55
N ARG A 159 10.78 3.79 10.67
CA ARG A 159 11.79 4.85 10.76
C ARG A 159 13.21 4.27 10.62
N GLY A 160 13.92 4.73 9.59
CA GLY A 160 15.30 4.34 9.29
C GLY A 160 15.46 3.24 8.21
N GLY A 161 14.37 2.68 7.70
CA GLY A 161 14.44 1.63 6.68
C GLY A 161 14.86 2.17 5.31
N LEU A 162 15.98 1.67 4.75
CA LEU A 162 16.46 2.04 3.41
C LEU A 162 15.78 1.20 2.32
N LEU A 163 14.46 1.28 2.20
CA LEU A 163 13.70 0.49 1.23
C LEU A 163 13.97 0.97 -0.21
N SER A 164 14.35 0.05 -1.08
CA SER A 164 14.67 0.32 -2.49
C SER A 164 14.38 -0.88 -3.38
N ALA A 165 14.27 -0.66 -4.69
CA ALA A 165 14.15 -1.74 -5.69
C ALA A 165 13.11 -2.81 -5.29
N THR A 166 11.97 -2.40 -4.76
CA THR A 166 10.99 -3.30 -4.11
C THR A 166 9.63 -3.18 -4.77
N ASP A 167 9.01 -4.34 -5.02
CA ASP A 167 7.67 -4.44 -5.56
C ASP A 167 6.67 -4.87 -4.49
N ILE A 168 5.64 -4.06 -4.29
CA ILE A 168 4.53 -4.36 -3.39
C ILE A 168 3.27 -4.39 -4.23
N HIS A 169 2.77 -5.58 -4.57
CA HIS A 169 1.70 -5.66 -5.56
C HIS A 169 0.69 -6.79 -5.40
N ASN A 170 -0.51 -6.59 -5.93
CA ASN A 170 -1.58 -7.60 -5.91
C ASN A 170 -1.89 -8.14 -4.50
N ASN A 171 -1.59 -7.40 -3.44
CA ASN A 171 -1.97 -7.77 -2.08
C ASN A 171 -3.43 -7.37 -1.81
N ASP A 172 -4.09 -8.12 -0.95
CA ASP A 172 -5.43 -7.85 -0.44
C ASP A 172 -5.32 -7.53 1.05
N ILE A 173 -5.37 -6.24 1.39
CA ILE A 173 -5.15 -5.74 2.76
C ILE A 173 -6.44 -5.12 3.28
N ALA A 174 -6.91 -5.59 4.43
CA ALA A 174 -8.15 -5.12 5.03
C ALA A 174 -8.02 -4.84 6.52
N ASN A 175 -8.83 -3.89 7.02
CA ASN A 175 -8.92 -3.57 8.45
C ASN A 175 -7.55 -3.21 9.05
N ALA A 176 -6.76 -2.41 8.33
CA ALA A 176 -5.52 -1.86 8.83
C ALA A 176 -5.84 -0.73 9.80
N THR A 177 -5.50 -0.90 11.06
CA THR A 177 -5.75 0.11 12.07
C THR A 177 -4.69 1.18 12.10
N ASP A 178 -3.71 1.20 11.20
CA ASP A 178 -2.94 2.39 10.83
C ASP A 178 -2.80 2.44 9.30
N ASP A 179 -1.63 2.23 8.74
CA ASP A 179 -1.38 2.33 7.31
C ASP A 179 -1.53 0.94 6.64
N CYS A 180 -2.23 0.84 5.52
CA CYS A 180 -2.27 -0.44 4.79
C CYS A 180 -0.86 -0.83 4.29
N ILE A 181 -0.14 0.13 3.70
CA ILE A 181 1.22 -0.04 3.18
C ILE A 181 2.03 1.20 3.52
N GLU A 182 3.12 1.03 4.27
CA GLU A 182 4.17 2.03 4.39
C GLU A 182 5.28 1.79 3.36
N ALA A 183 5.37 2.70 2.40
CA ALA A 183 6.55 2.93 1.57
C ALA A 183 7.35 4.14 2.13
N ASP A 184 7.35 4.27 3.46
CA ASP A 184 8.08 5.29 4.21
C ASP A 184 9.59 5.10 4.07
N HIS A 185 10.39 6.14 4.27
CA HIS A 185 11.86 6.13 4.20
C HIS A 185 12.47 5.51 2.93
N THR A 186 11.67 5.36 1.87
CA THR A 186 12.11 4.79 0.60
C THR A 186 13.15 5.69 -0.05
N THR A 187 14.08 5.07 -0.78
CA THR A 187 15.15 5.81 -1.45
C THR A 187 14.90 5.86 -2.94
N THR A 188 14.92 4.71 -3.63
CA THR A 188 14.78 4.67 -5.08
C THR A 188 14.11 3.38 -5.58
N ASN A 189 13.38 3.52 -6.70
CA ASN A 189 12.80 2.43 -7.48
C ASN A 189 11.90 1.49 -6.66
N VAL A 190 10.98 2.06 -5.89
CA VAL A 190 9.94 1.29 -5.20
C VAL A 190 8.64 1.40 -5.98
N ARG A 191 7.95 0.27 -6.17
CA ARG A 191 6.71 0.18 -6.94
C ARG A 191 5.62 -0.44 -6.09
N VAL A 192 4.55 0.33 -5.85
CA VAL A 192 3.38 -0.11 -5.08
C VAL A 192 2.17 -0.13 -6.01
N TYR A 193 1.72 -1.31 -6.43
CA TYR A 193 0.73 -1.38 -7.50
C TYR A 193 -0.29 -2.51 -7.41
N ARG A 194 -1.48 -2.28 -7.98
CA ARG A 194 -2.56 -3.30 -8.05
C ARG A 194 -2.97 -3.90 -6.70
N ASN A 195 -2.72 -3.20 -5.59
CA ASN A 195 -3.17 -3.64 -4.28
C ASN A 195 -4.65 -3.29 -4.08
N ARG A 196 -5.39 -4.16 -3.38
CA ARG A 196 -6.73 -3.87 -2.87
C ARG A 196 -6.65 -3.52 -1.39
N LEU A 197 -6.98 -2.29 -1.05
CA LEU A 197 -6.91 -1.76 0.32
C LEU A 197 -8.33 -1.39 0.77
N THR A 198 -8.83 -2.01 1.84
CA THR A 198 -10.21 -1.77 2.31
C THR A 198 -10.25 -1.57 3.82
N ASN A 199 -10.87 -0.49 4.29
CA ASN A 199 -10.92 -0.12 5.72
C ASN A 199 -9.50 0.08 6.30
N CYS A 200 -8.99 1.31 6.18
CA CYS A 200 -7.68 1.65 6.70
C CYS A 200 -7.68 3.03 7.34
N PHE A 201 -6.77 3.30 8.27
CA PHE A 201 -6.58 4.67 8.72
C PHE A 201 -5.95 5.47 7.57
N ALA A 202 -4.79 5.07 7.05
CA ALA A 202 -4.29 5.56 5.77
C ALA A 202 -4.09 4.43 4.76
N GLY A 203 -4.23 4.75 3.47
CA GLY A 203 -4.04 3.79 2.39
C GLY A 203 -2.58 3.43 2.21
N ILE A 204 -1.85 4.29 1.49
CA ILE A 204 -0.42 4.11 1.22
C ILE A 204 0.33 5.31 1.78
N SER A 205 1.29 5.08 2.67
CA SER A 205 2.12 6.12 3.25
C SER A 205 3.51 6.17 2.62
N VAL A 206 4.00 7.40 2.51
CA VAL A 206 5.33 7.74 2.01
C VAL A 206 5.87 8.90 2.88
N GLN A 207 6.50 8.57 4.00
CA GLN A 207 6.85 9.51 5.08
C GLN A 207 8.30 9.38 5.60
N PRO A 208 9.34 9.72 4.82
CA PRO A 208 9.25 10.28 3.48
C PRO A 208 9.78 9.33 2.41
N ALA A 209 9.48 9.62 1.15
CA ALA A 209 10.36 9.24 0.05
C ALA A 209 11.56 10.20 0.04
N ARG A 210 12.77 9.66 0.01
CA ARG A 210 14.04 10.38 0.01
C ARG A 210 14.57 10.56 -1.42
N GLY A 211 13.76 11.19 -2.27
CA GLY A 211 14.11 11.55 -3.65
C GLY A 211 13.51 10.65 -4.73
N GLY A 212 13.17 9.40 -4.41
CA GLY A 212 12.46 8.50 -5.31
C GLY A 212 13.31 7.96 -6.49
N PRO A 213 12.67 7.50 -7.58
CA PRO A 213 11.21 7.49 -7.79
C PRO A 213 10.51 6.42 -6.92
N VAL A 214 9.35 6.78 -6.38
CA VAL A 214 8.36 5.84 -5.83
C VAL A 214 7.14 5.86 -6.74
N TYR A 215 6.85 4.74 -7.39
CA TYR A 215 5.71 4.58 -8.28
C TYR A 215 4.54 3.97 -7.53
N ILE A 216 3.41 4.66 -7.47
CA ILE A 216 2.19 4.18 -6.83
C ILE A 216 1.08 4.19 -7.86
N PHE A 217 0.65 3.01 -8.29
CA PHE A 217 -0.28 2.94 -9.42
C PHE A 217 -1.24 1.77 -9.42
N ARG A 218 -2.42 1.95 -10.00
CA ARG A 218 -3.44 0.90 -10.12
C ARG A 218 -3.91 0.31 -8.80
N ASN A 219 -3.69 1.00 -7.68
CA ASN A 219 -4.22 0.59 -6.39
C ASN A 219 -5.69 1.01 -6.27
N ARG A 220 -6.50 0.19 -5.59
CA ARG A 220 -7.90 0.48 -5.27
C ARG A 220 -8.07 0.60 -3.76
N ILE A 221 -8.41 1.80 -3.32
CA ILE A 221 -8.50 2.18 -1.91
C ILE A 221 -9.96 2.48 -1.60
N LEU A 222 -10.57 1.67 -0.74
CA LEU A 222 -11.93 1.87 -0.26
C LEU A 222 -11.89 2.15 1.25
N ASN A 223 -12.56 3.23 1.65
CA ASN A 223 -12.75 3.57 3.06
C ASN A 223 -11.44 3.83 3.84
N SER A 224 -10.56 4.67 3.31
CA SER A 224 -9.45 5.24 4.08
C SER A 224 -9.96 6.40 4.95
N GLN A 225 -9.75 6.37 6.26
CA GLN A 225 -10.27 7.38 7.19
C GLN A 225 -9.48 8.71 7.15
N TYR A 226 -8.14 8.63 7.07
CA TYR A 226 -7.22 9.75 7.15
C TYR A 226 -6.87 10.30 5.77
N ALA A 227 -6.10 9.57 4.99
CA ALA A 227 -5.64 9.94 3.67
C ALA A 227 -5.49 8.68 2.79
N PRO A 228 -5.87 8.72 1.51
CA PRO A 228 -5.57 7.62 0.60
C PRO A 228 -4.06 7.51 0.35
N PHE A 229 -3.38 8.66 0.26
CA PHE A 229 -1.93 8.77 0.14
C PHE A 229 -1.40 9.74 1.20
N LYS A 230 -0.60 9.23 2.15
CA LYS A 230 -0.05 9.99 3.28
C LYS A 230 1.37 10.43 2.93
N LEU A 231 1.50 11.67 2.44
CA LEU A 231 2.75 12.26 1.95
C LEU A 231 3.35 13.20 3.00
N HIS A 232 4.10 12.68 3.97
CA HIS A 232 4.64 13.47 5.10
C HIS A 232 6.17 13.43 5.17
N ASN A 233 6.74 14.06 6.21
CA ASN A 233 8.14 14.10 6.61
C ASN A 233 9.09 14.65 5.54
N ASP A 234 8.70 15.74 4.87
CA ASP A 234 9.45 16.34 3.76
C ASP A 234 9.58 15.42 2.52
N THR A 235 8.50 14.72 2.17
CA THR A 235 8.46 13.73 1.08
C THR A 235 8.81 14.30 -0.29
N ALA A 236 9.58 13.51 -1.07
CA ALA A 236 10.09 13.87 -2.39
C ALA A 236 10.05 12.70 -3.39
N GLY A 237 9.67 12.97 -4.65
CA GLY A 237 9.89 12.02 -5.76
C GLY A 237 8.84 10.91 -5.87
N VAL A 238 7.56 11.24 -5.70
CA VAL A 238 6.44 10.28 -5.74
C VAL A 238 5.65 10.44 -7.03
N LEU A 239 5.33 9.34 -7.70
CA LEU A 239 4.50 9.31 -8.90
C LEU A 239 3.22 8.54 -8.62
N LEU A 240 2.09 9.25 -8.59
CA LEU A 240 0.75 8.72 -8.34
C LEU A 240 -0.03 8.67 -9.65
N PHE A 241 -0.33 7.48 -10.16
CA PHE A 241 -1.12 7.39 -11.40
C PHE A 241 -2.01 6.19 -11.50
N HIS A 242 -3.15 6.33 -12.20
CA HIS A 242 -4.12 5.25 -12.36
C HIS A 242 -4.57 4.65 -11.03
N ASN A 243 -4.64 5.38 -9.92
CA ASN A 243 -5.20 4.84 -8.68
C ASN A 243 -6.66 5.23 -8.54
N THR A 244 -7.45 4.41 -7.85
CA THR A 244 -8.83 4.77 -7.49
C THR A 244 -8.98 4.79 -5.97
N SER A 245 -9.47 5.90 -5.42
CA SER A 245 -9.78 6.07 -4.00
C SER A 245 -11.22 6.51 -3.81
N ILE A 246 -11.96 5.81 -2.96
CA ILE A 246 -13.36 6.12 -2.61
C ILE A 246 -13.49 6.11 -1.09
N LYS A 247 -13.85 7.25 -0.50
CA LYS A 247 -13.91 7.42 0.96
C LYS A 247 -14.97 8.41 1.41
N ALA A 248 -15.33 8.35 2.68
CA ALA A 248 -16.05 9.42 3.35
C ALA A 248 -15.09 10.61 3.58
N GLY A 249 -15.56 11.85 3.47
CA GLY A 249 -14.77 13.06 3.66
C GLY A 249 -14.12 13.59 2.37
N ILE A 250 -13.02 14.33 2.51
CA ILE A 250 -12.30 14.95 1.38
C ILE A 250 -11.75 13.86 0.44
N PRO A 251 -11.98 13.93 -0.88
CA PRO A 251 -11.52 12.93 -1.85
C PRO A 251 -10.01 12.69 -1.81
N PHE A 252 -9.22 13.76 -1.93
CA PHE A 252 -7.76 13.71 -1.82
C PHE A 252 -7.25 14.71 -0.77
N ASP A 253 -6.85 14.18 0.38
CA ASP A 253 -6.42 14.96 1.54
C ASP A 253 -4.96 14.67 1.88
N ILE A 254 -4.10 15.67 1.71
CA ILE A 254 -2.66 15.65 1.95
C ILE A 254 -2.41 16.51 3.19
N ARG A 255 -2.04 15.90 4.33
CA ARG A 255 -1.98 16.58 5.64
C ARG A 255 -0.61 16.57 6.35
N PRO A 256 0.48 16.94 5.68
CA PRO A 256 1.83 16.93 6.27
C PRO A 256 2.10 18.11 7.23
N GLY A 257 1.07 18.81 7.72
CA GLY A 257 1.28 20.03 8.53
C GLY A 257 2.05 21.10 7.74
N HIS A 258 3.14 21.61 8.30
CA HIS A 258 3.98 22.66 7.69
C HIS A 258 5.18 22.11 6.89
N GLU A 259 5.26 20.81 6.69
CA GLU A 259 6.35 20.15 5.96
C GLU A 259 6.25 20.41 4.45
N THR A 260 7.34 20.12 3.75
CA THR A 260 7.41 20.23 2.28
C THR A 260 6.93 18.94 1.63
N VAL A 261 6.16 19.04 0.55
CA VAL A 261 5.89 17.92 -0.35
C VAL A 261 6.37 18.35 -1.72
N ASN A 262 7.38 17.65 -2.24
CA ASN A 262 8.07 18.09 -3.46
C ASN A 262 8.21 16.99 -4.51
N ASP A 263 8.34 17.40 -5.76
CA ASP A 263 8.59 16.49 -6.89
C ASP A 263 7.56 15.33 -6.95
N VAL A 264 6.29 15.66 -6.68
CA VAL A 264 5.16 14.71 -6.73
C VAL A 264 4.35 14.92 -8.00
N LEU A 265 4.15 13.85 -8.77
CA LEU A 265 3.30 13.82 -9.94
C LEU A 265 1.98 13.10 -9.61
N SER A 266 0.85 13.66 -10.03
CA SER A 266 -0.47 13.02 -10.00
C SER A 266 -1.10 13.07 -11.39
N ARG A 267 -1.49 11.90 -11.92
CA ARG A 267 -2.09 11.77 -13.26
C ARG A 267 -3.01 10.56 -13.37
N ASN A 268 -4.14 10.70 -14.05
CA ASN A 268 -5.06 9.61 -14.35
C ASN A 268 -5.63 8.86 -13.13
N ASN A 269 -5.66 9.46 -11.94
CA ASN A 269 -6.29 8.87 -10.76
C ASN A 269 -7.80 9.17 -10.73
N ILE A 270 -8.56 8.44 -9.90
CA ILE A 270 -9.95 8.74 -9.54
C ILE A 270 -10.03 8.95 -8.03
N PHE A 271 -10.51 10.10 -7.61
CA PHE A 271 -10.74 10.46 -6.20
C PHE A 271 -12.21 10.80 -5.96
N ILE A 272 -12.88 9.98 -5.16
CA ILE A 272 -14.29 10.19 -4.77
C ILE A 272 -14.39 10.42 -3.27
N GLY A 273 -15.11 11.48 -2.89
CA GLY A 273 -15.34 11.87 -1.51
C GLY A 273 -16.72 12.48 -1.28
N THR A 274 -17.09 12.63 -0.01
CA THR A 274 -18.41 13.11 0.43
C THR A 274 -18.40 14.52 1.02
N THR A 275 -17.24 15.19 1.06
CA THR A 275 -17.13 16.57 1.57
C THR A 275 -16.21 17.42 0.72
N ALA A 276 -16.37 18.74 0.79
CA ALA A 276 -15.44 19.71 0.20
C ALA A 276 -14.28 20.08 1.16
N PRO A 277 -13.13 20.56 0.65
CA PRO A 277 -12.77 20.66 -0.77
C PRO A 277 -12.58 19.28 -1.43
N ALA A 278 -12.47 19.23 -2.76
CA ALA A 278 -12.12 18.01 -3.48
C ALA A 278 -10.65 17.60 -3.23
N LEU A 279 -9.77 18.59 -3.19
CA LEU A 279 -8.34 18.47 -2.90
C LEU A 279 -7.97 19.37 -1.73
N ARG A 280 -7.22 18.85 -0.77
CA ARG A 280 -6.58 19.67 0.26
C ARG A 280 -5.13 19.28 0.41
N SER A 281 -4.25 20.28 0.45
CA SER A 281 -2.94 20.16 1.05
C SER A 281 -2.79 21.16 2.19
N THR A 282 -2.24 20.72 3.33
CA THR A 282 -1.79 21.61 4.40
C THR A 282 -0.31 21.98 4.29
N GLY A 283 0.46 21.19 3.52
CA GLY A 283 1.91 21.35 3.37
C GLY A 283 2.31 22.39 2.33
N ARG A 284 3.62 22.59 2.22
CA ARG A 284 4.23 23.39 1.16
C ARG A 284 4.49 22.51 -0.06
N MET A 285 3.62 22.62 -1.06
CA MET A 285 3.71 21.88 -2.33
C MET A 285 4.67 22.61 -3.27
N ILE A 286 5.76 21.96 -3.71
CA ILE A 286 6.81 22.56 -4.53
C ILE A 286 7.19 21.63 -5.69
N ARG A 287 7.31 22.14 -6.92
CA ARG A 287 7.68 21.32 -8.10
C ARG A 287 6.78 20.08 -8.27
N THR A 288 5.51 20.20 -7.93
CA THR A 288 4.53 19.14 -8.08
C THR A 288 3.80 19.28 -9.40
N ASP A 289 3.44 18.17 -10.04
CA ASP A 289 2.70 18.15 -11.30
C ASP A 289 1.41 17.33 -11.14
N PHE A 290 0.35 18.00 -10.66
CA PHE A 290 -0.99 17.43 -10.52
C PHE A 290 -1.85 17.91 -11.69
N ASP A 291 -2.36 16.98 -12.50
CA ASP A 291 -3.20 17.30 -13.67
C ASP A 291 -3.97 16.04 -14.12
N ASN A 292 -5.02 16.18 -14.92
CA ASN A 292 -5.78 15.07 -15.54
C ASN A 292 -6.16 13.92 -14.57
N ASP A 293 -6.60 14.26 -13.36
CA ASP A 293 -7.22 13.31 -12.44
C ASP A 293 -8.75 13.50 -12.43
N GLY A 294 -9.47 12.43 -12.13
CA GLY A 294 -10.91 12.42 -11.96
C GLY A 294 -11.32 12.72 -10.52
N TYR A 295 -12.31 13.59 -10.33
CA TYR A 295 -12.82 13.94 -9.00
C TYR A 295 -14.35 13.91 -8.94
N ALA A 296 -14.87 13.37 -7.83
CA ALA A 296 -16.27 13.52 -7.43
C ALA A 296 -16.36 14.01 -5.97
N TRP A 297 -17.15 15.05 -5.75
CA TRP A 297 -17.41 15.66 -4.43
C TRP A 297 -18.75 16.41 -4.47
N PRO A 298 -19.37 16.78 -3.34
CA PRO A 298 -20.73 17.35 -3.31
C PRO A 298 -20.84 18.83 -3.76
N GLY A 299 -19.81 19.40 -4.39
CA GLY A 299 -19.72 20.83 -4.69
C GLY A 299 -19.09 21.65 -3.55
N GLY A 300 -18.98 22.97 -3.71
CA GLY A 300 -18.20 23.84 -2.83
C GLY A 300 -16.79 24.09 -3.36
N LEU A 301 -15.81 24.32 -2.48
CA LEU A 301 -14.43 24.54 -2.90
C LEU A 301 -13.89 23.33 -3.69
N PHE A 302 -13.15 23.60 -4.76
CA PHE A 302 -12.38 22.57 -5.44
C PHE A 302 -11.12 22.24 -4.63
N ALA A 303 -10.28 23.22 -4.35
CA ALA A 303 -8.98 22.96 -3.73
C ALA A 303 -8.60 23.96 -2.63
N VAL A 304 -7.81 23.48 -1.67
CA VAL A 304 -6.95 24.31 -0.83
C VAL A 304 -5.51 23.86 -1.08
N TRP A 305 -4.67 24.76 -1.59
CA TRP A 305 -3.33 24.45 -2.06
C TRP A 305 -2.38 25.60 -1.78
N ASN A 306 -1.26 25.34 -1.10
CA ASN A 306 -0.29 26.37 -0.71
C ASN A 306 -0.93 27.59 -0.02
N GLY A 307 -1.95 27.36 0.81
CA GLY A 307 -2.72 28.41 1.50
C GLY A 307 -3.76 29.14 0.63
N VAL A 308 -3.79 28.89 -0.69
CA VAL A 308 -4.77 29.48 -1.62
C VAL A 308 -6.02 28.61 -1.69
N ARG A 309 -7.20 29.26 -1.74
CA ARG A 309 -8.50 28.61 -1.87
C ARG A 309 -9.02 28.75 -3.30
N TYR A 310 -9.34 27.64 -3.94
CA TYR A 310 -9.85 27.57 -5.30
C TYR A 310 -11.33 27.17 -5.28
N ALA A 311 -12.20 28.06 -5.73
CA ALA A 311 -13.64 27.78 -5.82
C ALA A 311 -13.98 26.76 -6.90
N ALA A 312 -13.20 26.73 -7.98
CA ALA A 312 -13.31 25.82 -9.11
C ALA A 312 -11.90 25.33 -9.53
N PRO A 313 -11.79 24.26 -10.32
CA PRO A 313 -10.54 23.85 -10.94
C PRO A 313 -9.90 25.04 -11.68
N PRO A 314 -8.66 25.44 -11.32
CA PRO A 314 -8.02 26.56 -11.96
C PRO A 314 -7.61 26.20 -13.39
N LEU A 315 -7.61 27.19 -14.28
CA LEU A 315 -6.93 27.11 -15.57
C LEU A 315 -5.74 28.07 -15.51
N SER A 316 -4.53 27.53 -15.56
CA SER A 316 -3.29 28.30 -15.40
C SER A 316 -2.11 27.60 -16.07
N SER A 317 -1.26 28.37 -16.73
CA SER A 317 0.04 27.88 -17.19
C SER A 317 1.10 27.85 -16.08
N ASP A 318 0.79 28.39 -14.90
CA ASP A 318 1.68 28.39 -13.74
C ASP A 318 1.86 26.95 -13.20
N PRO A 319 3.10 26.41 -13.19
CA PRO A 319 3.36 25.06 -12.68
C PRO A 319 3.09 24.90 -11.18
N ASP A 320 3.01 25.98 -10.40
CA ASP A 320 2.72 25.91 -8.96
C ASP A 320 1.21 25.86 -8.67
N VAL A 321 0.36 26.01 -9.69
CA VAL A 321 -1.10 25.88 -9.61
C VAL A 321 -1.51 24.44 -9.97
N PRO A 322 -2.20 23.70 -9.07
CA PRO A 322 -2.58 22.32 -9.34
C PRO A 322 -3.69 22.27 -10.40
N TYR A 323 -3.60 21.34 -11.34
CA TYR A 323 -4.57 21.13 -12.42
C TYR A 323 -4.72 22.29 -13.40
N GLY A 324 -3.73 23.18 -13.52
CA GLY A 324 -3.82 24.35 -14.39
C GLY A 324 -3.83 24.06 -15.91
N ARG A 325 -3.31 22.90 -16.35
CA ARG A 325 -3.03 22.62 -17.77
C ARG A 325 -4.18 21.90 -18.48
N ARG A 326 -4.43 20.62 -18.16
CA ARG A 326 -5.56 19.84 -18.72
C ARG A 326 -6.80 19.92 -17.85
N GLY A 327 -6.62 20.30 -16.58
CA GLY A 327 -7.72 20.36 -15.63
C GLY A 327 -7.98 19.01 -14.99
N ILE A 328 -9.19 18.88 -14.46
CA ILE A 328 -9.71 17.63 -13.91
C ILE A 328 -10.79 17.05 -14.83
N VAL A 329 -11.09 15.78 -14.63
CA VAL A 329 -12.34 15.18 -15.11
C VAL A 329 -13.35 15.18 -13.97
N VAL A 330 -14.48 15.87 -14.14
CA VAL A 330 -15.56 15.85 -13.15
C VAL A 330 -16.33 14.55 -13.29
N LEU A 331 -16.51 13.86 -12.17
CA LEU A 331 -17.15 12.55 -12.08
C LEU A 331 -18.42 12.65 -11.22
N ASP A 332 -19.36 11.74 -11.46
CA ASP A 332 -20.52 11.51 -10.60
C ASP A 332 -20.45 10.08 -10.04
N PRO A 333 -20.39 9.88 -8.71
CA PRO A 333 -20.29 8.57 -8.11
C PRO A 333 -21.43 7.61 -8.51
N ALA A 334 -22.60 8.15 -8.86
CA ALA A 334 -23.77 7.36 -9.27
C ALA A 334 -23.63 6.76 -10.68
N THR A 335 -22.79 7.35 -11.53
CA THR A 335 -22.63 6.96 -12.95
C THR A 335 -21.21 6.55 -13.31
N THR A 336 -20.22 6.81 -12.46
CA THR A 336 -18.80 6.51 -12.73
C THR A 336 -18.52 5.01 -12.73
N PHE A 337 -19.15 4.26 -11.81
CA PHE A 337 -18.90 2.84 -11.66
C PHE A 337 -20.12 2.00 -12.04
N ALA A 338 -19.86 0.80 -12.55
CA ALA A 338 -20.86 -0.24 -12.60
C ALA A 338 -21.38 -0.54 -11.18
N ALA A 339 -22.65 -0.97 -11.10
CA ALA A 339 -23.33 -1.20 -9.83
C ALA A 339 -22.51 -2.09 -8.87
N GLY A 340 -22.54 -1.76 -7.58
CA GLY A 340 -21.94 -2.58 -6.51
C GLY A 340 -20.73 -1.96 -5.81
N THR A 341 -20.14 -0.89 -6.36
CA THR A 341 -19.06 -0.14 -5.70
C THR A 341 -19.63 0.71 -4.55
N PRO A 342 -19.21 0.50 -3.28
CA PRO A 342 -19.71 1.29 -2.16
C PRO A 342 -19.25 2.74 -2.22
N LEU A 343 -20.10 3.64 -1.76
CA LEU A 343 -19.76 5.03 -1.46
C LEU A 343 -19.78 5.20 0.07
N PRO A 344 -18.61 5.20 0.73
CA PRO A 344 -18.56 5.37 2.18
C PRO A 344 -19.09 6.75 2.60
N ASP A 345 -20.03 6.75 3.53
CA ASP A 345 -20.66 7.93 4.15
C ASP A 345 -20.15 8.15 5.59
N ASP A 346 -19.71 7.09 6.26
CA ASP A 346 -19.13 7.08 7.58
C ASP A 346 -17.79 6.31 7.57
N PRO A 347 -16.65 6.95 7.89
CA PRO A 347 -15.35 6.27 7.89
C PRO A 347 -15.24 5.19 8.98
N GLY A 348 -16.14 5.18 9.96
CA GLY A 348 -16.24 4.14 10.99
C GLY A 348 -16.99 2.88 10.53
N ARG A 349 -17.71 2.93 9.40
CA ARG A 349 -18.45 1.78 8.87
C ARG A 349 -17.50 0.85 8.13
N ALA A 350 -17.46 -0.43 8.53
CA ALA A 350 -16.68 -1.43 7.81
C ALA A 350 -17.30 -1.74 6.44
N HIS A 351 -16.47 -1.86 5.42
CA HIS A 351 -16.87 -2.35 4.10
C HIS A 351 -16.24 -3.72 3.82
N ASP A 352 -16.98 -4.57 3.11
CA ASP A 352 -16.48 -5.86 2.63
C ASP A 352 -15.41 -5.63 1.53
N PRO A 353 -14.18 -6.16 1.68
CA PRO A 353 -13.16 -6.11 0.63
C PRO A 353 -13.63 -6.64 -0.72
N ALA A 354 -14.56 -7.61 -0.77
CA ALA A 354 -15.12 -8.11 -2.01
C ALA A 354 -15.89 -7.03 -2.80
N ARG A 355 -16.44 -6.01 -2.11
CA ARG A 355 -17.12 -4.87 -2.74
C ARG A 355 -16.18 -3.75 -3.19
N ASN A 356 -14.91 -3.77 -2.82
CA ASN A 356 -13.91 -2.88 -3.40
C ASN A 356 -13.57 -3.35 -4.82
N ALA A 357 -14.50 -3.12 -5.74
CA ALA A 357 -14.47 -3.53 -7.14
C ALA A 357 -14.94 -2.37 -8.05
N PRO A 358 -14.15 -1.27 -8.14
CA PRO A 358 -14.52 -0.05 -8.86
C PRO A 358 -14.42 -0.22 -10.39
N LEU A 359 -15.21 -1.13 -10.94
CA LEU A 359 -15.37 -1.32 -12.39
C LEU A 359 -16.07 -0.09 -12.97
N LEU A 360 -15.52 0.49 -14.03
CA LEU A 360 -16.13 1.64 -14.70
C LEU A 360 -17.45 1.28 -15.37
N ALA A 361 -18.39 2.21 -15.37
CA ALA A 361 -19.56 2.11 -16.24
C ALA A 361 -19.15 2.43 -17.70
N PRO A 362 -19.82 1.86 -18.72
CA PRO A 362 -19.42 2.07 -20.12
C PRO A 362 -19.40 3.53 -20.57
N ASP A 363 -20.35 4.34 -20.10
CA ASP A 363 -20.48 5.75 -20.46
C ASP A 363 -19.87 6.70 -19.40
N ALA A 364 -19.07 6.16 -18.47
CA ALA A 364 -18.48 6.97 -17.42
C ALA A 364 -17.53 8.01 -18.02
N PRO A 365 -17.53 9.26 -17.54
CA PRO A 365 -16.58 10.28 -18.01
C PRO A 365 -15.11 9.92 -17.75
N ALA A 366 -14.81 8.84 -17.03
CA ALA A 366 -13.46 8.33 -16.84
C ALA A 366 -12.91 7.54 -18.03
N VAL A 367 -13.77 7.08 -18.95
CA VAL A 367 -13.41 6.20 -20.06
C VAL A 367 -12.68 6.96 -21.17
N ASP A 368 -11.55 6.43 -21.67
CA ASP A 368 -10.71 7.03 -22.71
C ASP A 368 -10.21 8.45 -22.39
N ARG A 369 -10.13 8.81 -21.10
CA ARG A 369 -9.76 10.17 -20.64
C ARG A 369 -8.37 10.27 -20.02
N GLY A 370 -7.65 9.18 -19.87
CA GLY A 370 -6.29 9.19 -19.37
C GLY A 370 -5.30 9.78 -20.37
N VAL A 371 -4.27 10.43 -19.85
CA VAL A 371 -3.07 10.79 -20.61
C VAL A 371 -2.21 9.55 -20.78
N VAL A 372 -1.71 9.30 -21.99
CA VAL A 372 -0.79 8.18 -22.27
C VAL A 372 0.47 8.28 -21.39
N MET A 373 0.75 7.25 -20.61
CA MET A 373 1.91 7.03 -19.78
C MET A 373 2.61 5.72 -20.19
N PRO A 374 3.60 5.78 -21.09
CA PRO A 374 4.28 4.60 -21.61
C PRO A 374 4.75 3.66 -20.48
N ASN A 375 4.50 2.36 -20.66
CA ASN A 375 4.76 1.27 -19.70
C ASN A 375 3.84 1.18 -18.47
N PHE A 376 2.93 2.15 -18.26
CA PHE A 376 2.05 2.19 -17.09
C PHE A 376 0.55 2.12 -17.43
N ASP A 377 0.21 2.38 -18.70
CA ASP A 377 -1.17 2.39 -19.19
C ASP A 377 -1.83 1.01 -19.25
N ALA A 378 -1.06 -0.08 -19.35
CA ALA A 378 -1.66 -1.41 -19.41
C ALA A 378 -2.22 -1.84 -18.04
N PRO A 379 -3.51 -2.24 -17.94
CA PRO A 379 -4.10 -2.70 -16.68
C PRO A 379 -3.43 -3.96 -16.13
N ASP A 380 -2.90 -4.82 -17.01
CA ASP A 380 -2.11 -6.02 -16.73
C ASP A 380 -1.04 -6.20 -17.84
N PRO A 381 0.16 -6.78 -17.59
CA PRO A 381 1.12 -7.09 -18.67
C PRO A 381 0.50 -7.86 -19.83
N ASP A 382 -0.50 -8.70 -19.55
CA ASP A 382 -1.17 -9.53 -20.54
C ASP A 382 -2.50 -8.93 -21.05
N ALA A 383 -2.86 -7.71 -20.61
CA ALA A 383 -4.11 -7.04 -21.00
C ALA A 383 -3.83 -5.68 -21.66
N PRO A 384 -4.31 -5.43 -22.89
CA PRO A 384 -4.12 -4.16 -23.56
C PRO A 384 -5.02 -3.07 -22.98
N VAL A 385 -4.58 -1.81 -23.15
CA VAL A 385 -5.48 -0.64 -23.14
C VAL A 385 -6.56 -0.84 -24.20
N ARG A 386 -7.80 -0.46 -23.89
CA ARG A 386 -8.92 -0.54 -24.82
C ARG A 386 -9.37 0.87 -25.19
N GLY A 387 -10.03 1.02 -26.34
CA GLY A 387 -10.53 2.31 -26.77
C GLY A 387 -9.45 3.23 -27.36
N ALA A 388 -9.68 4.54 -27.25
CA ALA A 388 -8.85 5.60 -27.81
C ALA A 388 -7.69 6.01 -26.89
N GLY A 389 -7.74 5.68 -25.60
CA GLY A 389 -6.69 5.98 -24.63
C GLY A 389 -6.93 5.24 -23.32
N PRO A 390 -5.98 5.28 -22.37
CA PRO A 390 -6.18 4.60 -21.09
C PRO A 390 -7.32 5.24 -20.30
N ASP A 391 -8.04 4.45 -19.51
CA ASP A 391 -9.07 4.99 -18.61
C ASP A 391 -8.45 5.64 -17.37
N LEU A 392 -9.19 6.56 -16.73
CA LEU A 392 -8.82 7.04 -15.40
C LEU A 392 -9.00 5.93 -14.35
N GLY A 393 -8.16 5.97 -13.32
CA GLY A 393 -8.24 5.09 -12.17
C GLY A 393 -7.56 3.73 -12.38
N CYS A 394 -7.83 2.81 -11.45
CA CYS A 394 -7.16 1.51 -11.37
C CYS A 394 -7.40 0.56 -12.53
N CYS A 395 -8.48 0.78 -13.25
CA CYS A 395 -9.25 -0.27 -13.84
C CYS A 395 -9.70 0.17 -15.23
N GLU A 396 -9.44 -0.67 -16.21
CA GLU A 396 -9.76 -0.42 -17.62
C GLU A 396 -11.12 -1.06 -17.96
N LEU A 397 -11.98 -0.34 -18.66
CA LEU A 397 -13.31 -0.76 -19.04
C LEU A 397 -13.24 -2.05 -19.88
N GLY A 398 -14.05 -3.02 -19.49
CA GLY A 398 -14.12 -4.32 -20.15
C GLY A 398 -12.91 -5.24 -19.91
N VAL A 399 -11.93 -4.82 -19.11
CA VAL A 399 -10.85 -5.68 -18.64
C VAL A 399 -11.18 -6.19 -17.23
N PRO A 400 -11.07 -7.49 -16.94
CA PRO A 400 -11.26 -8.01 -15.59
C PRO A 400 -10.32 -7.34 -14.58
N LEU A 401 -10.79 -7.16 -13.34
CA LEU A 401 -9.94 -6.66 -12.27
C LEU A 401 -8.75 -7.60 -12.04
N PRO A 402 -7.54 -7.06 -11.79
CA PRO A 402 -6.39 -7.88 -11.44
C PRO A 402 -6.68 -8.77 -10.23
N PHE A 403 -6.20 -10.01 -10.29
CA PHE A 403 -6.28 -10.95 -9.18
C PHE A 403 -5.49 -10.40 -7.97
N VAL A 404 -6.05 -10.51 -6.76
CA VAL A 404 -5.40 -10.07 -5.51
C VAL A 404 -5.49 -11.14 -4.44
N GLY A 405 -4.54 -11.12 -3.51
CA GLY A 405 -4.45 -12.11 -2.44
C GLY A 405 -3.89 -13.46 -2.91
N PRO A 406 -3.94 -14.51 -2.06
CA PRO A 406 -3.27 -15.77 -2.33
C PRO A 406 -3.85 -16.50 -3.54
N ARG A 407 -2.96 -16.89 -4.47
CA ARG A 407 -3.35 -17.62 -5.68
C ARG A 407 -3.70 -19.08 -5.36
N PRO A 408 -4.66 -19.67 -6.10
CA PRO A 408 -5.01 -21.07 -5.93
C PRO A 408 -3.79 -21.99 -6.12
N GLN A 409 -3.85 -23.17 -5.50
CA GLN A 409 -2.88 -24.23 -5.79
C GLN A 409 -3.32 -24.91 -7.10
N GLY A 410 -2.45 -24.91 -8.11
CA GLY A 410 -2.71 -25.68 -9.33
C GLY A 410 -2.75 -27.18 -9.03
N PRO A 411 -3.37 -28.01 -9.90
CA PRO A 411 -3.58 -29.45 -9.68
C PRO A 411 -2.30 -30.33 -9.61
N GLY A 412 -1.11 -29.76 -9.42
CA GLY A 412 0.16 -30.49 -9.29
C GLY A 412 1.20 -29.86 -8.34
N ALA A 413 0.84 -28.83 -7.58
CA ALA A 413 1.76 -28.11 -6.66
C ALA A 413 1.86 -28.77 -5.28
#